data_AF-A0A1G0VNB8-F1
#
_entry.id   AF-A0A1G0VNB8-F1
#
_cell.length_a   1.000
_cell.length_b   1.000
_cell.length_c   1.000
_cell.angle_alpha   90.00
_cell.angle_beta   90.00
_cell.angle_gamma   90.00
#
_symmetry.space_group_name_H-M   'P 1'
#
loop_
_entity.id
_entity.type
_entity.pdbx_description
1 polymer ?
#
loop_
_entity_poly.entity_id
_entity_poly.type
_entity_poly.pdbx_seq_one_letter_code
_entity_poly.pdbx_strand_id
1 'polypeptide(L)'
;MLQTAIDEGTSAAARFRFNFQRPAAGKTGTTQDYADAWYVGFTPQLAGGVWVGFDDQRVSFTGDYGQGARASLPIWAIFMHDVYEQLNLPVEDFIPPASGNIVQAKFCKESIYELGDPKLYSDDCRTGILTDIINIKDMPPTFDVYRDTTMKFFDRYQIKDTVKHEAREIR
;
A
#
# COMPACT_ATOMS: atom_id res chain seq x y z
N MET A 1 1.39 5.19 -2.72
CA MET A 1 0.56 4.05 -2.26
C MET A 1 -0.78 3.96 -3.00
N LEU A 2 -1.75 4.86 -2.79
CA LEU A 2 -3.08 4.72 -3.43
C LEU A 2 -3.09 4.95 -4.96
N GLN A 3 -2.10 5.67 -5.50
CA GLN A 3 -1.87 5.74 -6.95
C GLN A 3 -1.55 4.34 -7.52
N THR A 4 -0.64 3.59 -6.89
CA THR A 4 -0.33 2.21 -7.27
C THR A 4 -1.57 1.30 -7.24
N ALA A 5 -2.51 1.51 -6.32
CA ALA A 5 -3.74 0.72 -6.26
C ALA A 5 -4.67 0.94 -7.46
N ILE A 6 -4.62 2.11 -8.11
CA ILE A 6 -5.37 2.40 -9.34
C ILE A 6 -4.57 2.12 -10.60
N ASP A 7 -3.25 2.20 -10.56
CA ASP A 7 -2.41 1.96 -11.73
C ASP A 7 -2.15 0.45 -11.95
N GLU A 8 -2.00 -0.31 -10.86
CA GLU A 8 -1.55 -1.71 -10.91
C GLU A 8 -2.39 -2.66 -10.04
N GLY A 9 -3.08 -2.12 -9.03
CA GLY A 9 -3.78 -2.92 -8.02
C GLY A 9 -5.22 -3.31 -8.40
N THR A 10 -6.01 -3.60 -7.36
CA THR A 10 -7.44 -3.98 -7.49
C THR A 10 -8.32 -2.96 -8.23
N SER A 11 -7.85 -1.73 -8.43
CA SER A 11 -8.59 -0.69 -9.15
C SER A 11 -8.06 -0.44 -10.57
N ALA A 12 -7.11 -1.25 -11.05
CA ALA A 12 -6.48 -1.10 -12.37
C ALA A 12 -7.47 -1.03 -13.55
N ALA A 13 -8.67 -1.60 -13.40
CA ALA A 13 -9.71 -1.52 -14.41
C ALA A 13 -10.14 -0.06 -14.72
N ALA A 14 -9.97 0.89 -13.79
CA ALA A 14 -10.13 2.31 -14.10
C ALA A 14 -9.26 2.75 -15.28
N ARG A 15 -8.02 2.26 -15.36
CA ARG A 15 -7.08 2.55 -16.46
C ARG A 15 -7.43 1.74 -17.71
N PHE A 16 -7.38 0.42 -17.65
CA PHE A 16 -7.38 -0.41 -18.86
C PHE A 16 -8.79 -0.67 -19.43
N ARG A 17 -9.85 -0.53 -18.63
CA ARG A 17 -11.24 -0.81 -19.05
C ARG A 17 -12.08 0.45 -19.21
N PHE A 18 -11.92 1.41 -18.30
CA PHE A 18 -12.71 2.66 -18.31
C PHE A 18 -11.93 3.87 -18.81
N ASN A 19 -10.67 3.68 -19.21
CA ASN A 19 -9.81 4.71 -19.81
C ASN A 19 -9.69 6.03 -19.01
N PHE A 20 -9.84 5.97 -17.69
CA PHE A 20 -9.60 7.13 -16.84
C PHE A 20 -8.09 7.28 -16.64
N GLN A 21 -7.42 8.15 -17.40
CA GLN A 21 -5.94 8.27 -17.42
C GLN A 21 -5.37 9.43 -16.59
N ARG A 22 -6.22 10.25 -15.94
CA ARG A 22 -5.74 11.38 -15.12
C ARG A 22 -5.02 10.89 -13.87
N PRO A 23 -4.00 11.62 -13.35
CA PRO A 23 -3.36 11.29 -12.08
C PRO A 23 -4.42 11.18 -10.98
N ALA A 24 -4.47 10.01 -10.36
CA ALA A 24 -5.52 9.67 -9.41
C ALA A 24 -5.04 8.59 -8.45
N ALA A 25 -5.74 8.51 -7.33
CA ALA A 25 -5.52 7.57 -6.26
C ALA A 25 -6.86 7.05 -5.80
N GLY A 26 -6.97 5.76 -5.49
CA GLY A 26 -8.25 5.22 -5.06
C GLY A 26 -8.16 3.82 -4.50
N LYS A 27 -9.24 3.40 -3.84
CA LYS A 27 -9.32 2.10 -3.20
C LYS A 27 -10.70 1.49 -3.30
N THR A 28 -10.70 0.21 -3.64
CA THR A 28 -11.85 -0.68 -3.56
C THR A 28 -12.13 -1.09 -2.10
N GLY A 29 -13.41 -1.11 -1.75
CA GLY A 29 -13.94 -1.75 -0.55
C GLY A 29 -14.99 -2.77 -0.94
N THR A 30 -14.97 -3.92 -0.26
CA THR A 30 -15.97 -5.00 -0.40
C THR A 30 -16.27 -5.45 1.01
N THR A 31 -17.53 -5.41 1.43
CA THR A 31 -17.92 -5.93 2.75
C THR A 31 -18.11 -7.44 2.69
N GLN A 32 -18.26 -8.06 3.86
CA GLN A 32 -18.43 -9.50 3.96
C GLN A 32 -19.70 -9.96 3.24
N ASP A 33 -19.69 -11.22 2.80
CA ASP A 33 -20.78 -11.85 2.06
C ASP A 33 -21.24 -11.08 0.81
N TYR A 34 -20.39 -10.19 0.30
CA TYR A 34 -20.69 -9.30 -0.81
C TYR A 34 -21.98 -8.49 -0.55
N ALA A 35 -22.15 -7.93 0.65
CA ALA A 35 -23.31 -7.09 0.97
C ALA A 35 -23.19 -5.70 0.32
N ASP A 36 -22.00 -5.12 0.34
CA ASP A 36 -21.72 -3.76 -0.14
C ASP A 36 -20.45 -3.70 -0.97
N ALA A 37 -20.53 -2.90 -2.03
CA ALA A 37 -19.42 -2.53 -2.87
C ALA A 37 -19.13 -1.03 -2.71
N TRP A 38 -17.89 -0.70 -2.35
CA TRP A 38 -17.41 0.67 -2.20
C TRP A 38 -16.26 0.96 -3.14
N TYR A 39 -16.23 2.17 -3.67
CA TYR A 39 -15.06 2.71 -4.31
C TYR A 39 -14.90 4.17 -3.91
N VAL A 40 -13.74 4.52 -3.36
CA VAL A 40 -13.40 5.90 -3.05
C VAL A 40 -12.12 6.23 -3.79
N GLY A 41 -12.15 7.31 -4.56
CA GLY A 41 -11.02 7.77 -5.34
C GLY A 41 -10.97 9.29 -5.42
N PHE A 42 -9.79 9.80 -5.71
CA PHE A 42 -9.54 11.23 -5.82
C PHE A 42 -8.43 11.52 -6.81
N THR A 43 -8.49 12.72 -7.37
CA THR A 43 -7.43 13.42 -8.10
C THR A 43 -6.89 14.56 -7.22
N PRO A 44 -5.90 15.35 -7.67
CA PRO A 44 -5.50 16.55 -6.92
C PRO A 44 -6.63 17.56 -6.69
N GLN A 45 -7.66 17.57 -7.55
CA GLN A 45 -8.71 18.59 -7.54
C GLN A 45 -10.04 18.11 -6.97
N LEU A 46 -10.37 16.82 -7.13
CA LEU A 46 -11.70 16.29 -6.83
C LEU A 46 -11.60 14.95 -6.08
N ALA A 47 -12.52 14.74 -5.13
CA ALA A 47 -12.72 13.45 -4.47
C ALA A 47 -14.14 12.95 -4.74
N GLY A 48 -14.28 11.65 -4.97
CA GLY A 48 -15.56 11.00 -5.23
C GLY A 48 -15.63 9.65 -4.54
N GLY A 49 -16.83 9.31 -4.05
CA GLY A 49 -17.13 8.01 -3.44
C GLY A 49 -18.39 7.43 -4.05
N VAL A 50 -18.36 6.12 -4.33
CA VAL A 50 -19.49 5.36 -4.82
C VAL A 50 -19.73 4.17 -3.89
N TRP A 51 -20.98 4.03 -3.47
CA TRP A 51 -21.50 2.82 -2.83
C TRP A 51 -22.54 2.19 -3.73
N VAL A 52 -22.53 0.86 -3.79
CA VAL A 52 -23.59 0.06 -4.39
C VAL A 52 -23.93 -1.06 -3.42
N GLY A 53 -25.21 -1.19 -3.10
CA GLY A 53 -25.74 -2.18 -2.19
C GLY A 53 -27.27 -2.20 -2.26
N PHE A 54 -27.87 -2.93 -1.32
CA PHE A 54 -29.32 -3.02 -1.18
C PHE A 54 -29.76 -2.30 0.09
N ASP A 55 -30.91 -1.63 0.05
CA ASP A 55 -31.49 -1.01 1.24
C ASP A 55 -31.85 -2.07 2.30
N ASP A 56 -32.30 -3.26 1.87
CA ASP A 56 -32.50 -4.41 2.74
C ASP A 56 -31.20 -5.21 2.89
N GLN A 57 -30.55 -5.06 4.05
CA GLN A 57 -29.27 -5.67 4.38
C GLN A 57 -29.27 -7.21 4.41
N ARG A 58 -30.44 -7.86 4.29
CA ARG A 58 -30.54 -9.32 4.16
C ARG A 58 -30.24 -9.80 2.75
N VAL A 59 -30.23 -8.89 1.77
CA VAL A 59 -29.93 -9.17 0.38
C VAL A 59 -28.46 -8.84 0.12
N SER A 60 -27.76 -9.76 -0.54
CA SER A 60 -26.38 -9.55 -0.96
C SER A 60 -26.20 -9.85 -2.45
N PHE A 61 -25.09 -9.36 -3.01
CA PHE A 61 -24.73 -9.67 -4.38
C PHE A 61 -24.39 -11.15 -4.53
N THR A 62 -24.69 -11.71 -5.70
CA THR A 62 -24.28 -13.08 -6.02
C THR A 62 -22.78 -13.12 -6.33
N GLY A 63 -21.97 -13.57 -5.39
CA GLY A 63 -20.54 -13.77 -5.60
C GLY A 63 -19.79 -12.48 -5.97
N ASP A 64 -18.89 -12.56 -6.95
CA ASP A 64 -17.96 -11.48 -7.26
C ASP A 64 -18.62 -10.18 -7.77
N TYR A 65 -19.91 -10.21 -8.16
CA TYR A 65 -20.65 -9.02 -8.55
C TYR A 65 -20.67 -7.94 -7.46
N GLY A 66 -20.58 -8.29 -6.17
CA GLY A 66 -20.52 -7.32 -5.07
C GLY A 66 -19.12 -6.81 -4.73
N GLN A 67 -18.10 -7.16 -5.52
CA GLN A 67 -16.77 -6.57 -5.32
C GLN A 67 -16.77 -5.09 -5.69
N GLY A 68 -16.08 -4.26 -4.90
CA GLY A 68 -15.90 -2.84 -5.19
C GLY A 68 -15.32 -2.57 -6.60
N ALA A 69 -14.42 -3.44 -7.07
CA ALA A 69 -13.84 -3.35 -8.41
C ALA A 69 -14.86 -3.58 -9.55
N ARG A 70 -16.01 -4.21 -9.27
CA ARG A 70 -16.99 -4.64 -10.28
C ARG A 70 -18.29 -3.86 -10.23
N ALA A 71 -18.76 -3.50 -9.03
CA ALA A 71 -20.02 -2.76 -8.88
C ALA A 71 -19.81 -1.24 -8.76
N SER A 72 -18.88 -0.77 -7.93
CA SER A 72 -18.74 0.66 -7.63
C SER A 72 -17.66 1.38 -8.45
N LEU A 73 -16.51 0.73 -8.71
CA LEU A 73 -15.43 1.29 -9.53
C LEU A 73 -15.88 1.77 -10.93
N PRO A 74 -16.71 1.02 -11.69
CA PRO A 74 -17.13 1.47 -13.02
C PRO A 74 -17.89 2.79 -12.98
N ILE A 75 -18.80 2.94 -12.00
CA ILE A 75 -19.60 4.14 -11.82
C ILE A 75 -18.69 5.33 -11.50
N TRP A 76 -17.73 5.13 -10.58
CA TRP A 76 -16.78 6.18 -10.23
C TRP A 76 -15.95 6.63 -11.45
N ALA A 77 -15.43 5.68 -12.24
CA ALA A 77 -14.58 5.99 -13.37
C ALA A 77 -15.34 6.76 -14.47
N ILE A 78 -16.56 6.34 -14.79
CA ILE A 78 -17.43 7.01 -15.77
C ILE A 78 -17.80 8.41 -15.26
N PHE A 79 -18.25 8.52 -14.01
CA PHE A 79 -18.62 9.80 -13.42
C PHE A 79 -17.46 10.80 -13.42
N MET A 80 -16.28 10.39 -12.96
CA MET A 80 -15.11 11.27 -12.92
C MET A 80 -14.65 11.66 -14.32
N HIS A 81 -14.72 10.74 -15.30
CA HIS A 81 -14.44 11.06 -16.70
C HIS A 81 -15.34 12.19 -17.20
N ASP A 82 -16.66 12.02 -17.06
CA ASP A 82 -17.65 12.99 -17.53
C ASP A 82 -17.53 14.35 -16.82
N VAL A 83 -17.30 14.36 -15.50
CA VAL A 83 -17.09 15.59 -14.73
C VAL A 83 -15.88 16.35 -15.27
N TYR A 84 -14.78 15.66 -15.54
CA TYR A 84 -13.57 16.30 -16.05
C TYR A 84 -13.72 16.83 -17.47
N GLU A 85 -14.47 16.14 -18.33
CA GLU A 85 -14.81 16.62 -19.67
C GLU A 85 -15.72 17.85 -19.62
N GLN A 86 -16.76 17.82 -18.78
CA GLN A 86 -17.74 18.90 -18.68
C GLN A 86 -17.19 20.17 -18.03
N LEU A 87 -16.38 20.01 -16.98
CA LEU A 87 -15.79 21.16 -16.26
C LEU A 87 -14.50 21.67 -16.93
N ASN A 88 -13.96 20.95 -17.92
CA ASN A 88 -12.72 21.29 -18.62
C ASN A 88 -11.55 21.60 -17.66
N LEU A 89 -11.41 20.81 -16.61
CA LEU A 89 -10.35 21.01 -15.61
C LEU A 89 -8.99 20.51 -16.14
N PRO A 90 -7.88 21.21 -15.80
CA PRO A 90 -6.55 20.80 -16.23
C PRO A 90 -6.15 19.48 -15.61
N VAL A 91 -5.22 18.78 -16.25
CA VAL A 91 -4.57 17.60 -15.67
C VAL A 91 -3.51 18.10 -14.68
N GLU A 92 -3.58 17.62 -13.44
CA GLU A 92 -2.63 17.95 -12.38
C GLU A 92 -2.07 16.67 -11.77
N ASP A 93 -0.81 16.73 -11.34
CA ASP A 93 -0.13 15.66 -10.61
C ASP A 93 -0.22 15.89 -9.10
N PHE A 94 -0.06 14.82 -8.32
CA PHE A 94 0.12 14.93 -6.88
C PHE A 94 1.49 15.51 -6.56
N ILE A 95 1.52 16.71 -5.97
CA ILE A 95 2.76 17.39 -5.62
C ILE A 95 3.21 16.93 -4.22
N PRO A 96 4.48 16.51 -4.05
CA PRO A 96 5.04 16.24 -2.73
C PRO A 96 4.96 17.48 -1.81
N PRO A 97 4.83 17.30 -0.49
CA PRO A 97 4.79 18.43 0.44
C PRO A 97 6.05 19.31 0.34
N ALA A 98 5.86 20.63 0.31
CA ALA A 98 6.94 21.61 0.19
C ALA A 98 7.91 21.64 1.39
N SER A 99 7.57 20.98 2.50
CA SER A 99 8.40 20.94 3.70
C SER A 99 9.74 20.23 3.52
N GLY A 100 9.90 19.42 2.45
CA GLY A 100 11.12 18.64 2.22
C GLY A 100 11.29 17.45 3.18
N ASN A 101 10.35 17.24 4.10
CA ASN A 101 10.42 16.18 5.10
C ASN A 101 10.07 14.80 4.55
N ILE A 102 9.59 14.70 3.31
CA ILE A 102 9.32 13.44 2.62
C ILE A 102 10.42 13.26 1.57
N VAL A 103 11.20 12.20 1.71
CA VAL A 103 12.36 11.91 0.85
C VAL A 103 12.25 10.50 0.27
N GLN A 104 12.84 10.30 -0.91
CA GLN A 104 13.03 8.97 -1.47
C GLN A 104 14.28 8.34 -0.86
N ALA A 105 14.13 7.16 -0.28
CA ALA A 105 15.19 6.43 0.40
C ALA A 105 15.38 5.04 -0.20
N LYS A 106 16.61 4.54 -0.10
CA LYS A 106 16.99 3.18 -0.47
C LYS A 106 17.00 2.32 0.78
N PHE A 107 16.22 1.25 0.78
CA PHE A 107 16.09 0.28 1.85
C PHE A 107 16.75 -1.03 1.49
N CYS A 108 17.26 -1.71 2.51
CA CYS A 108 17.82 -3.05 2.37
C CYS A 108 16.70 -4.11 2.33
N LYS A 109 16.65 -4.92 1.26
CA LYS A 109 15.57 -5.91 1.08
C LYS A 109 15.53 -6.97 2.18
N GLU A 110 16.67 -7.55 2.58
CA GLU A 110 16.72 -8.59 3.62
C GLU A 110 16.28 -8.04 4.98
N SER A 111 16.64 -6.80 5.30
CA SER A 111 16.20 -6.16 6.53
C SER A 111 14.67 -6.11 6.65
N ILE A 112 13.98 -5.84 5.54
CA ILE A 112 12.51 -5.78 5.51
C ILE A 112 11.90 -7.18 5.43
N TYR A 113 12.27 -7.96 4.41
CA TYR A 113 11.54 -9.18 4.07
C TYR A 113 11.96 -10.41 4.89
N GLU A 114 13.19 -10.44 5.39
CA GLU A 114 13.72 -11.59 6.13
C GLU A 114 13.86 -11.29 7.63
N LEU A 115 14.28 -10.06 7.95
CA LEU A 115 14.48 -9.65 9.34
C LEU A 115 13.23 -9.05 9.97
N GLY A 116 12.37 -8.39 9.19
CA GLY A 116 11.19 -7.68 9.70
C GLY A 116 11.53 -6.38 10.43
N ASP A 117 12.75 -5.86 10.23
CA ASP A 117 13.25 -4.63 10.84
C ASP A 117 13.81 -3.76 9.70
N PRO A 118 13.00 -2.84 9.15
CA PRO A 118 13.40 -2.03 8.00
C PRO A 118 14.66 -1.20 8.29
N LYS A 119 15.69 -1.37 7.47
CA LYS A 119 16.93 -0.57 7.50
C LYS A 119 17.21 0.10 6.17
N LEU A 120 17.94 1.21 6.21
CA LEU A 120 18.47 1.82 5.00
C LEU A 120 19.52 0.92 4.36
N TYR A 121 19.60 0.97 3.04
CA TYR A 121 20.58 0.23 2.28
C TYR A 121 22.02 0.64 2.65
N SER A 122 22.90 -0.35 2.69
CA SER A 122 24.35 -0.22 2.79
C SER A 122 25.00 -1.32 1.95
N ASP A 123 26.32 -1.27 1.76
CA ASP A 123 27.06 -2.29 1.02
C ASP A 123 27.00 -3.68 1.67
N ASP A 124 26.65 -3.75 2.95
CA ASP A 124 26.40 -4.99 3.68
C ASP A 124 25.13 -5.72 3.20
N CYS A 125 24.21 -5.00 2.53
CA CYS A 125 22.95 -5.55 2.07
C CYS A 125 23.11 -6.34 0.77
N ARG A 126 22.93 -7.66 0.84
CA ARG A 126 23.25 -8.59 -0.27
C ARG A 126 22.05 -8.90 -1.17
N THR A 127 20.84 -8.78 -0.65
CA THR A 127 19.61 -9.15 -1.39
C THR A 127 19.05 -8.02 -2.25
N GLY A 128 19.73 -6.87 -2.22
CA GLY A 128 19.49 -5.73 -3.10
C GLY A 128 18.67 -4.61 -2.49
N ILE A 129 18.31 -3.66 -3.35
CA ILE A 129 17.75 -2.36 -2.96
C ILE A 129 16.24 -2.34 -3.25
N LEU A 130 15.46 -1.87 -2.28
CA LEU A 130 14.10 -1.38 -2.48
C LEU A 130 14.12 0.14 -2.36
N THR A 131 13.38 0.86 -3.20
CA THR A 131 13.29 2.33 -3.11
C THR A 131 11.87 2.73 -2.79
N ASP A 132 11.68 3.56 -1.77
CA ASP A 132 10.37 4.07 -1.36
C ASP A 132 10.48 5.48 -0.76
N ILE A 133 9.34 6.13 -0.52
CA ILE A 133 9.25 7.42 0.15
C ILE A 133 9.10 7.25 1.66
N ILE A 134 9.78 8.10 2.43
CA ILE A 134 9.72 8.07 3.90
C ILE A 134 9.76 9.49 4.46
N ASN A 135 9.15 9.68 5.63
CA ASN A 135 9.36 10.90 6.40
C ASN A 135 10.74 10.86 7.07
N ILE A 136 11.54 11.92 6.96
CA ILE A 136 12.89 11.97 7.55
C ILE A 136 12.88 11.63 9.04
N LYS A 137 11.84 12.01 9.78
CA LYS A 137 11.72 11.75 11.22
C LYS A 137 11.63 10.25 11.55
N ASP A 138 11.16 9.44 10.60
CA ASP A 138 10.92 8.00 10.74
C ASP A 138 12.05 7.19 10.08
N MET A 139 13.15 7.85 9.67
CA MET A 139 14.24 7.22 8.94
C MET A 139 14.98 6.20 9.83
N PRO A 140 15.03 4.91 9.42
CA PRO A 140 15.72 3.89 10.20
C PRO A 140 17.24 4.03 10.07
N PRO A 141 18.02 3.37 10.96
CA PRO A 141 19.47 3.29 10.78
C PRO A 141 19.84 2.51 9.51
N THR A 142 21.08 2.69 9.06
CA THR A 142 21.67 1.90 7.98
C THR A 142 21.87 0.45 8.41
N PHE A 143 21.65 -0.46 7.47
CA PHE A 143 21.87 -1.88 7.66
C PHE A 143 23.33 -2.15 7.97
N ASP A 144 23.57 -2.98 8.98
CA ASP A 144 24.89 -3.45 9.39
C ASP A 144 24.78 -4.96 9.61
N VAL A 145 25.52 -5.74 8.83
CA VAL A 145 25.37 -7.20 8.85
C VAL A 145 25.71 -7.78 10.22
N TYR A 146 26.69 -7.21 10.93
CA TYR A 146 27.13 -7.72 12.22
C TYR A 146 26.17 -7.34 13.34
N ARG A 147 25.61 -6.13 13.32
CA ARG A 147 24.65 -5.71 14.34
C ARG A 147 23.29 -6.35 14.12
N ASP A 148 22.81 -6.36 12.88
CA ASP A 148 21.40 -6.60 12.58
C ASP A 148 21.09 -8.10 12.37
N THR A 149 22.07 -8.94 12.02
CA THR A 149 21.87 -10.40 11.93
C THR A 149 22.12 -11.13 13.26
N THR A 150 22.98 -10.56 14.12
CA THR A 150 23.38 -11.19 15.39
C THR A 150 22.27 -11.11 16.44
N MET A 151 21.40 -10.10 16.39
CA MET A 151 20.28 -9.96 17.32
C MET A 151 19.27 -11.13 17.19
N LYS A 152 19.04 -11.66 15.96
CA LYS A 152 18.23 -12.89 15.77
C LYS A 152 18.93 -14.17 16.24
N PHE A 153 20.26 -14.19 16.34
CA PHE A 153 20.98 -15.31 16.94
C PHE A 153 20.69 -15.36 18.45
N PHE A 154 20.72 -14.23 19.15
CA PHE A 154 20.44 -14.23 20.59
C PHE A 154 18.94 -14.30 20.93
N ASP A 155 18.04 -13.77 20.10
CA ASP A 155 16.59 -13.89 20.35
C ASP A 155 16.06 -15.33 20.13
N ARG A 156 16.68 -16.11 19.23
CA ARG A 156 16.39 -17.57 19.11
C ARG A 156 16.97 -18.40 20.25
N TYR A 157 17.93 -17.86 20.99
CA TYR A 157 18.59 -18.50 22.11
C TYR A 157 18.51 -17.58 23.33
N GLN A 158 17.36 -17.50 23.98
CA GLN A 158 17.34 -16.93 25.33
C GLN A 158 18.32 -17.73 26.20
N ILE A 159 19.34 -17.04 26.73
CA ILE A 159 20.29 -17.61 27.67
C ILE A 159 19.50 -18.03 28.91
N LYS A 160 19.06 -19.30 28.96
CA LYS A 160 18.68 -19.94 30.21
C LYS A 160 19.96 -20.28 30.95
N ASP A 161 20.25 -19.46 31.95
CA ASP A 161 21.13 -19.75 33.08
C ASP A 161 22.64 -19.86 32.76
N THR A 162 23.40 -18.90 33.26
CA THR A 162 24.88 -18.78 33.13
C THR A 162 25.69 -19.90 33.79
N VAL A 163 25.06 -20.98 34.25
CA VAL A 163 25.74 -22.08 34.99
C VAL A 163 25.98 -23.32 34.12
N LYS A 164 25.30 -23.46 32.98
CA LYS A 164 25.57 -24.55 32.02
C LYS A 164 25.70 -23.95 30.63
N HIS A 165 26.89 -24.04 30.03
CA HIS A 165 27.16 -23.56 28.67
C HIS A 165 26.46 -24.42 27.60
N GLU A 166 25.13 -24.51 27.64
CA GLU A 166 24.32 -25.18 26.63
C GLU A 166 23.21 -24.24 26.16
N ALA A 167 23.32 -23.79 24.92
CA ALA A 167 22.28 -23.02 24.24
C ALA A 167 21.28 -23.99 23.59
N ARG A 168 19.98 -23.84 23.88
CA ARG A 168 18.89 -24.59 23.23
C ARG A 168 18.04 -23.67 22.36
N GLU A 169 17.77 -24.13 21.14
CA GLU A 169 16.94 -23.44 20.16
C GLU A 169 15.47 -23.48 20.61
N ILE A 170 14.79 -22.34 20.60
CA ILE A 170 13.36 -22.25 20.92
C ILE A 170 12.59 -22.56 19.63
N ARG A 171 11.80 -23.65 19.66
CA ARG A 171 10.85 -24.03 18.59
C ARG A 171 9.53 -23.30 18.74
#